data_AF-A0A1U8NT49-F1
#
_entry.id   AF-A0A1U8NT49-F1
#
_cell.length_a   1.000
_cell.length_b   1.000
_cell.length_c   1.000
_cell.angle_alpha   90.00
_cell.angle_beta   90.00
_cell.angle_gamma   90.00
#
_symmetry.space_group_name_H-M   'P 1'
#
loop_
_entity.id
_entity.type
_entity.pdbx_description
1 polymer ?
#
loop_
_entity_poly.entity_id
_entity_poly.type
_entity_poly.pdbx_seq_one_letter_code
_entity_poly.pdbx_strand_id
1 'polypeptide(L)'
;MGKGNQEGTSKQFRWTKPMEHLFLEILAEEAQKGNKPSNTFKAASINRVVEAISEKFQVQCDAKHVENHLRTVKKQWQIICTIQGESGFGWDDNMKMITCDRATYDAAVMAHKKYEPFLNKSIDHYDEIALVVGKDMATGSFA
;
A
#
# COMPACT_ATOMS: atom_id res chain seq x y z
N MET A 1 7.22 32.97 37.24
CA MET A 1 7.90 31.78 36.66
C MET A 1 6.92 31.09 35.75
N GLY A 2 7.13 31.20 34.43
CA GLY A 2 6.25 30.63 33.43
C GLY A 2 6.41 29.13 33.32
N LYS A 3 5.29 28.43 33.14
CA LYS A 3 5.23 27.12 32.50
C LYS A 3 4.12 27.20 31.47
N GLY A 4 4.48 27.64 30.27
CA GLY A 4 3.65 27.43 29.10
C GLY A 4 3.74 25.96 28.74
N ASN A 5 2.63 25.23 28.90
CA ASN A 5 2.47 23.92 28.26
C ASN A 5 2.47 24.17 26.75
N GLN A 6 3.54 23.76 26.07
CA GLN A 6 3.48 23.53 24.65
C GLN A 6 2.74 22.21 24.43
N GLU A 7 1.42 22.29 24.26
CA GLU A 7 0.67 21.26 23.54
C GLU A 7 1.11 21.33 22.08
N GLY A 8 2.24 20.70 21.78
CA GLY A 8 2.62 20.38 20.43
C GLY A 8 1.63 19.35 19.90
N THR A 9 0.59 19.81 19.22
CA THR A 9 -0.15 18.96 18.30
C THR A 9 0.86 18.54 17.22
N SER A 10 1.50 17.39 17.42
CA SER A 10 2.36 16.80 16.40
C SER A 10 1.51 16.68 15.14
N LYS A 11 1.82 17.47 14.11
CA LYS A 11 1.14 17.36 12.81
C LYS A 11 1.31 15.92 12.35
N GLN A 12 0.21 15.18 12.30
CA GLN A 12 0.22 13.80 11.81
C GLN A 12 0.76 13.79 10.38
N PHE A 13 1.81 12.99 10.13
CA PHE A 13 2.37 12.84 8.79
C PHE A 13 1.29 12.37 7.82
N ARG A 14 1.12 13.10 6.72
CA ARG A 14 0.09 12.83 5.72
C ARG A 14 0.73 12.43 4.40
N TRP A 15 0.47 11.19 4.00
CA TRP A 15 0.85 10.67 2.69
C TRP A 15 0.09 11.38 1.57
N THR A 16 0.80 11.68 0.48
CA THR A 16 0.25 12.23 -0.76
C THR A 16 0.52 11.26 -1.90
N LYS A 17 -0.26 11.33 -2.99
CA LYS A 17 -0.04 10.45 -4.16
C LYS A 17 1.40 10.48 -4.69
N PRO A 18 2.06 11.65 -4.84
CA PRO A 18 3.46 11.69 -5.26
C PRO A 18 4.43 11.03 -4.27
N MET A 19 4.17 11.11 -2.96
CA MET A 19 5.00 10.44 -1.94
C MET A 19 4.82 8.93 -2.00
N GLU A 20 3.58 8.46 -2.14
CA GLU A 20 3.24 7.04 -2.27
C GLU A 20 3.86 6.44 -3.53
N HIS A 21 3.83 7.17 -4.65
CA HIS A 21 4.51 6.77 -5.88
C HIS A 21 6.02 6.57 -5.67
N LEU A 22 6.71 7.56 -5.09
CA LEU A 22 8.16 7.45 -4.82
C LEU A 22 8.47 6.32 -3.82
N PHE A 23 7.61 6.14 -2.81
CA PHE A 23 7.70 5.04 -1.85
C PHE A 23 7.63 3.68 -2.55
N LEU A 24 6.66 3.48 -3.44
CA LEU A 24 6.48 2.22 -4.16
C LEU A 24 7.61 1.97 -5.17
N GLU A 25 8.04 3.00 -5.90
CA GLU A 25 9.15 2.95 -6.85
C GLU A 25 10.43 2.44 -6.17
N ILE A 26 10.84 3.09 -5.07
CA ILE A 26 12.05 2.70 -4.33
C ILE A 26 11.93 1.29 -3.77
N LEU A 27 10.80 0.94 -3.17
CA LEU A 27 10.63 -0.40 -2.59
C LEU A 27 10.56 -1.49 -3.66
N ALA A 28 10.02 -1.21 -4.85
CA ALA A 28 10.01 -2.14 -5.96
C ALA A 28 11.45 -2.40 -6.46
N GLU A 29 12.27 -1.37 -6.60
CA GLU A 29 13.71 -1.55 -6.91
C GLU A 29 14.42 -2.39 -5.85
N GLU A 30 14.19 -2.10 -4.57
CA GLU A 30 14.82 -2.81 -3.46
C GLU A 30 14.37 -4.29 -3.40
N ALA A 31 13.11 -4.56 -3.72
CA ALA A 31 12.59 -5.93 -3.84
C ALA A 31 13.26 -6.68 -5.01
N GLN A 32 13.44 -6.04 -6.16
CA GLN A 32 14.13 -6.63 -7.31
C GLN A 32 15.62 -6.91 -7.02
N LYS A 33 16.28 -6.07 -6.21
CA LYS A 33 17.66 -6.29 -5.74
C LYS A 33 17.79 -7.40 -4.68
N GLY A 34 16.68 -8.02 -4.27
CA GLY A 34 16.68 -9.08 -3.25
C GLY A 34 16.84 -8.57 -1.82
N ASN A 35 16.60 -7.28 -1.54
CA ASN A 35 16.67 -6.72 -0.19
C ASN A 35 15.44 -7.04 0.68
N LYS A 36 14.78 -8.15 0.37
CA LYS A 36 13.61 -8.71 1.05
C LYS A 36 13.75 -10.22 1.27
N PRO A 37 14.81 -10.68 1.96
CA PRO A 37 15.13 -12.11 2.06
C PRO A 37 14.11 -12.93 2.89
N SER A 38 13.33 -12.26 3.75
CA SER A 38 12.34 -12.90 4.63
C SER A 38 10.98 -12.20 4.58
N ASN A 39 10.57 -11.72 3.40
CA ASN A 39 9.30 -10.99 3.23
C ASN A 39 9.20 -9.66 4.02
N THR A 40 10.35 -9.21 4.55
CA THR A 40 10.53 -7.93 5.25
C THR A 40 11.70 -7.18 4.60
N PHE A 41 11.52 -5.88 4.37
CA PHE A 41 12.58 -5.03 3.85
C PHE A 41 13.65 -4.80 4.92
N LYS A 42 14.91 -4.74 4.49
CA LYS A 42 16.03 -4.35 5.36
C LYS A 42 15.84 -2.90 5.83
N ALA A 43 16.37 -2.58 7.02
CA ALA A 43 16.35 -1.22 7.55
C ALA A 43 16.99 -0.19 6.60
N ALA A 44 18.04 -0.58 5.86
CA ALA A 44 18.65 0.26 4.84
C ALA A 44 17.67 0.65 3.71
N SER A 45 16.82 -0.27 3.26
CA SER A 45 15.80 0.00 2.25
C SER A 45 14.72 0.96 2.78
N ILE A 46 14.33 0.82 4.06
CA ILE A 46 13.41 1.74 4.72
C ILE A 46 14.02 3.14 4.85
N ASN A 47 15.28 3.24 5.29
CA ASN A 47 15.98 4.51 5.43
C ASN A 47 16.13 5.24 4.08
N ARG A 48 16.40 4.50 3.00
CA ARG A 48 16.44 5.07 1.65
C ARG A 48 15.12 5.76 1.28
N VAL A 49 13.99 5.17 1.63
CA VAL A 49 12.66 5.78 1.40
C VAL A 49 12.48 7.03 2.27
N VAL A 50 12.87 6.97 3.54
CA VAL A 50 12.81 8.10 4.48
C VAL A 50 13.59 9.29 3.94
N GLU A 51 14.84 9.07 3.54
CA GLU A 51 15.73 10.09 3.00
C GLU A 51 15.14 10.71 1.72
N ALA A 52 14.76 9.86 0.76
CA ALA A 52 14.21 10.33 -0.53
C ALA A 52 12.91 11.13 -0.37
N ILE A 53 12.00 10.70 0.51
CA ILE A 53 10.75 11.44 0.78
C ILE A 53 11.04 12.76 1.49
N SER A 54 11.90 12.73 2.52
CA SER A 54 12.20 13.92 3.31
C SER A 54 12.88 14.98 2.44
N GLU A 55 13.83 14.57 1.60
CA GLU A 55 14.55 15.44 0.67
C GLU A 55 13.64 15.97 -0.44
N LYS A 56 12.90 15.10 -1.14
CA LYS A 56 12.10 15.54 -2.30
C LYS A 56 10.91 16.41 -1.92
N PHE A 57 10.26 16.11 -0.79
CA PHE A 57 9.01 16.77 -0.39
C PHE A 57 9.20 17.77 0.77
N GLN A 58 10.41 17.89 1.31
CA GLN A 58 10.74 18.82 2.40
C GLN A 58 9.85 18.58 3.64
N VAL A 59 9.62 17.31 3.97
CA VAL A 59 8.80 16.87 5.11
C VAL A 59 9.63 16.10 6.13
N GLN A 60 9.17 16.06 7.38
CA GLN A 60 9.76 15.21 8.41
C GLN A 60 9.19 13.78 8.28
N CYS A 61 9.80 12.96 7.43
CA CYS A 61 9.49 11.53 7.36
C CYS A 61 10.40 10.75 8.31
N ASP A 62 9.93 9.61 8.83
CA ASP A 62 10.74 8.71 9.63
C ASP A 62 10.40 7.26 9.28
N ALA A 63 11.20 6.31 9.77
CA ALA A 63 11.03 4.89 9.49
C ALA A 63 9.64 4.38 9.92
N LYS A 64 9.08 4.89 11.02
CA LYS A 64 7.75 4.50 11.51
C LYS A 64 6.68 4.95 10.52
N HIS A 65 6.78 6.13 9.92
CA HIS A 65 5.85 6.56 8.87
C HIS A 65 5.87 5.60 7.67
N VAL A 66 7.06 5.24 7.18
CA VAL A 66 7.26 4.33 6.04
C VAL A 66 6.73 2.92 6.35
N GLU A 67 7.08 2.36 7.52
CA GLU A 67 6.61 1.05 7.94
C GLU A 67 5.08 0.99 8.14
N ASN A 68 4.50 2.05 8.71
CA ASN A 68 3.05 2.15 8.86
C ASN A 68 2.35 2.16 7.51
N HIS A 69 2.89 2.92 6.54
CA HIS A 69 2.33 2.99 5.20
C HIS A 69 2.48 1.66 4.45
N LEU A 70 3.63 0.99 4.59
CA LEU A 70 3.82 -0.36 4.04
C LEU A 70 2.77 -1.36 4.57
N ARG A 71 2.41 -1.28 5.86
CA ARG A 71 1.31 -2.10 6.40
C ARG A 71 -0.04 -1.77 5.77
N THR A 72 -0.29 -0.51 5.43
CA THR A 72 -1.51 -0.12 4.69
C THR A 72 -1.49 -0.73 3.30
N VAL A 73 -0.39 -0.61 2.55
CA VAL A 73 -0.23 -1.19 1.21
C VAL A 73 -0.43 -2.71 1.23
N LYS A 74 0.15 -3.41 2.22
CA LYS A 74 -0.08 -4.86 2.42
C LYS A 74 -1.56 -5.20 2.60
N LYS A 75 -2.30 -4.42 3.40
CA LYS A 75 -3.74 -4.64 3.61
C LYS A 75 -4.56 -4.37 2.34
N GLN A 76 -4.22 -3.35 1.57
CA GLN A 76 -4.88 -3.07 0.29
C GLN A 76 -4.66 -4.22 -0.69
N TRP A 77 -3.41 -4.70 -0.81
CA TRP A 77 -3.09 -5.87 -1.63
C TRP A 77 -3.86 -7.12 -1.21
N GLN A 78 -3.97 -7.39 0.09
CA GLN A 78 -4.78 -8.51 0.60
C GLN A 78 -6.25 -8.41 0.18
N ILE A 79 -6.83 -7.22 0.24
CA ILE A 79 -8.21 -6.99 -0.21
C ILE A 79 -8.33 -7.27 -1.72
N ILE A 80 -7.41 -6.73 -2.53
CA ILE A 80 -7.37 -6.93 -3.97
C ILE A 80 -7.30 -8.42 -4.31
N CYS A 81 -6.36 -9.17 -3.72
CA CYS A 81 -6.24 -10.60 -3.95
C CYS A 81 -7.49 -11.39 -3.51
N THR A 82 -8.14 -10.96 -2.43
CA THR A 82 -9.38 -11.60 -1.95
C THR A 82 -10.49 -11.42 -2.99
N ILE A 83 -10.72 -10.19 -3.46
CA ILE A 83 -11.75 -9.91 -4.46
C ILE A 83 -11.45 -10.65 -5.77
N GLN A 84 -10.19 -10.64 -6.24
CA GLN A 84 -9.79 -11.36 -7.46
C GLN A 84 -9.95 -12.89 -7.35
N GLY A 85 -9.98 -13.44 -6.13
CA GLY A 85 -10.24 -14.86 -5.87
C GLY A 85 -11.72 -15.22 -5.71
N GLU A 86 -12.62 -14.24 -5.57
CA GLU A 86 -14.05 -14.45 -5.45
C GLU A 86 -14.72 -14.62 -6.83
N SER A 87 -15.71 -15.51 -6.92
CA SER A 87 -16.50 -15.67 -8.16
C SER A 87 -17.39 -14.45 -8.43
N GLY A 88 -17.53 -14.06 -9.70
CA GLY A 88 -18.38 -12.94 -10.11
C GLY A 88 -17.63 -11.63 -10.33
N PHE A 89 -16.33 -11.60 -10.05
CA PHE A 89 -15.43 -10.49 -10.40
C PHE A 89 -14.59 -10.84 -11.63
N GLY A 90 -14.43 -9.85 -12.52
CA GLY A 90 -13.51 -9.89 -13.65
C GLY A 90 -12.25 -9.05 -13.40
N TRP A 91 -11.31 -9.13 -14.34
CA TRP A 91 -10.09 -8.33 -14.34
C TRP A 91 -9.90 -7.66 -15.70
N ASP A 92 -9.70 -6.34 -15.68
CA ASP A 92 -9.24 -5.57 -16.83
C ASP A 92 -7.75 -5.25 -16.62
N ASP A 93 -6.89 -5.95 -17.38
CA ASP A 93 -5.43 -5.78 -17.27
C ASP A 93 -4.94 -4.45 -17.84
N ASN A 94 -5.64 -3.88 -18.82
CA ASN A 94 -5.26 -2.61 -19.42
C ASN A 94 -5.51 -1.44 -18.47
N MET A 95 -6.63 -1.47 -17.74
CA MET A 95 -6.96 -0.45 -16.74
C MET A 95 -6.47 -0.79 -15.33
N LYS A 96 -5.89 -1.99 -15.13
CA LYS A 96 -5.55 -2.57 -13.83
C LYS A 96 -6.70 -2.44 -12.84
N MET A 97 -7.85 -2.98 -13.22
CA MET A 97 -9.14 -2.75 -12.54
C MET A 97 -9.88 -4.07 -12.32
N ILE A 98 -10.47 -4.21 -11.14
CA ILE A 98 -11.43 -5.27 -10.86
C ILE A 98 -12.78 -4.85 -11.43
N THR A 99 -13.39 -5.68 -12.26
CA THR A 99 -14.67 -5.39 -12.92
C THR A 99 -15.80 -6.23 -12.33
N CYS A 100 -16.98 -5.65 -12.20
CA CYS A 100 -18.19 -6.39 -11.85
C CYS A 100 -19.45 -5.64 -12.29
N ASP A 101 -20.55 -6.38 -12.44
CA ASP A 101 -21.85 -5.76 -12.72
C ASP A 101 -22.42 -5.03 -11.50
N ARG A 102 -23.52 -4.30 -11.70
CA ARG A 102 -24.13 -3.48 -10.66
C ARG A 102 -24.63 -4.30 -9.47
N ALA A 103 -25.27 -5.44 -9.72
CA ALA A 103 -25.83 -6.28 -8.67
C ALA A 103 -24.73 -6.86 -7.78
N THR A 104 -23.65 -7.33 -8.40
CA THR A 104 -22.46 -7.86 -7.73
C THR A 104 -21.77 -6.75 -6.94
N TYR A 105 -21.62 -5.55 -7.51
CA TYR A 105 -21.07 -4.39 -6.81
C TYR A 105 -21.87 -4.07 -5.53
N ASP A 106 -23.20 -3.92 -5.65
CA ASP A 106 -24.05 -3.53 -4.54
C ASP A 106 -24.03 -4.58 -3.42
N ALA A 107 -24.07 -5.88 -3.77
CA ALA A 107 -23.96 -6.98 -2.81
C ALA A 107 -22.59 -7.01 -2.11
N ALA A 108 -21.50 -6.88 -2.87
CA ALA A 108 -20.13 -6.92 -2.36
C ALA A 108 -19.83 -5.75 -1.41
N VAL A 109 -20.23 -4.52 -1.77
CA VAL A 109 -20.03 -3.34 -0.91
C VAL A 109 -20.92 -3.39 0.33
N MET A 110 -22.12 -3.98 0.24
CA MET A 110 -22.99 -4.20 1.40
C MET A 110 -22.37 -5.18 2.40
N ALA A 111 -21.80 -6.29 1.94
CA ALA A 111 -21.11 -7.26 2.81
C ALA A 111 -19.76 -6.72 3.31
N HIS A 112 -19.02 -6.03 2.44
CA HIS A 112 -17.64 -5.61 2.66
C HIS A 112 -17.41 -4.19 2.13
N LYS A 113 -17.80 -3.18 2.90
CA LYS A 113 -17.63 -1.76 2.54
C LYS A 113 -16.20 -1.39 2.09
N LYS A 114 -15.19 -2.11 2.60
CA LYS A 114 -13.77 -1.95 2.23
C LYS A 114 -13.45 -2.32 0.77
N TYR A 115 -14.34 -2.97 0.03
CA TYR A 115 -14.15 -3.33 -1.39
C TYR A 115 -14.43 -2.15 -2.33
N GLU A 116 -15.30 -1.22 -1.91
CA GLU A 116 -15.74 -0.06 -2.70
C GLU A 116 -14.61 0.74 -3.40
N PRO A 117 -13.42 0.93 -2.78
CA PRO A 117 -12.33 1.65 -3.45
C PRO A 117 -11.70 0.89 -4.62
N PHE A 118 -11.87 -0.43 -4.71
CA PHE A 118 -11.15 -1.31 -5.65
C PHE A 118 -12.03 -1.85 -6.78
N LEU A 119 -13.36 -1.70 -6.69
CA LEU A 119 -14.31 -2.19 -7.70
C LEU A 119 -14.60 -1.11 -8.75
N ASN A 120 -14.55 -1.50 -10.03
CA ASN A 120 -14.82 -0.65 -11.19
C ASN A 120 -14.03 0.67 -11.18
N LYS A 121 -12.81 0.65 -10.62
CA LYS A 121 -11.86 1.77 -10.55
C LYS A 121 -10.45 1.25 -10.85
N SER A 122 -9.66 2.06 -11.55
CA SER A 122 -8.24 1.76 -11.78
C SER A 122 -7.48 1.72 -10.47
N ILE A 123 -6.64 0.71 -10.29
CA ILE A 123 -5.76 0.57 -9.14
C ILE A 123 -4.42 1.21 -9.50
N ASP A 124 -4.21 2.43 -9.00
CA ASP A 124 -2.95 3.15 -9.17
C ASP A 124 -1.78 2.29 -8.63
N HIS A 125 -0.70 2.20 -9.41
CA HIS A 125 0.53 1.46 -9.05
C HIS A 125 0.35 -0.04 -8.74
N TYR A 126 -0.63 -0.70 -9.36
CA TYR A 126 -0.91 -2.13 -9.13
C TYR A 126 0.34 -3.01 -9.27
N ASP A 127 1.11 -2.83 -10.35
CA ASP A 127 2.27 -3.68 -10.65
C ASP A 127 3.40 -3.46 -9.62
N GLU A 128 3.63 -2.22 -9.18
CA GLU A 128 4.60 -1.91 -8.13
C GLU A 128 4.15 -2.48 -6.77
N ILE A 129 2.87 -2.36 -6.42
CA ILE A 129 2.33 -2.98 -5.20
C ILE A 129 2.54 -4.51 -5.26
N ALA A 130 2.24 -5.14 -6.40
CA ALA A 130 2.46 -6.57 -6.59
C ALA A 130 3.93 -6.97 -6.41
N LEU A 131 4.88 -6.16 -6.91
CA LEU A 131 6.30 -6.39 -6.70
C LEU A 131 6.74 -6.23 -5.24
N VAL A 132 6.23 -5.19 -4.57
CA VAL A 132 6.62 -4.84 -3.19
C VAL A 132 6.06 -5.87 -2.19
N VAL A 133 4.79 -6.26 -2.32
CA VAL A 133 4.08 -7.09 -1.32
C VAL A 133 3.51 -8.40 -1.84
N GLY A 134 3.50 -8.65 -3.16
CA GLY A 134 2.87 -9.85 -3.75
C GLY A 134 3.50 -11.17 -3.32
N LYS A 135 4.84 -11.21 -3.20
CA LYS A 135 5.57 -12.41 -2.73
C LYS A 135 5.37 -12.71 -1.23
N ASP A 136 4.83 -11.77 -0.46
CA ASP A 136 4.54 -11.98 0.97
C ASP A 136 3.30 -12.83 1.20
N MET A 137 2.50 -13.00 0.15
CA MET A 137 1.21 -13.66 0.17
C MET A 137 1.27 -15.07 -0.42
N ALA A 138 2.42 -15.75 -0.35
CA ALA A 138 2.44 -17.21 -0.47
C ALA A 138 1.61 -17.79 0.69
N THR A 139 0.29 -17.81 0.52
CA THR A 139 -0.64 -18.63 1.26
C THR A 139 -0.08 -20.03 1.18
N GLY A 140 0.31 -20.58 2.33
CA GLY A 140 0.56 -22.00 2.44
C GLY A 140 -0.60 -22.71 1.77
N SER A 141 -0.32 -23.42 0.69
CA SER A 141 -1.21 -24.46 0.21
C SER A 141 -1.35 -25.41 1.38
N PHE A 142 -2.49 -25.35 2.08
CA PHE A 142 -2.89 -26.47 2.90
C PHE A 142 -3.18 -27.59 1.90
N ALA A 143 -2.25 -28.55 1.86
CA ALA A 143 -2.43 -29.84 1.22
C ALA A 143 -3.53 -30.63 1.92
#